data_AF-A0A7K7V1V8-F1
#
_entry.id   AF-A0A7K7V1V8-F1
#
_cell.length_a   1.000
_cell.length_b   1.000
_cell.length_c   1.000
_cell.angle_alpha   90.00
_cell.angle_beta   90.00
_cell.angle_gamma   90.00
#
_symmetry.space_group_name_H-M   'P 1'
#
loop_
_entity.id
_entity.type
_entity.pdbx_description
1 polymer ?
#
loop_
_entity_poly.entity_id
_entity_poly.type
_entity_poly.pdbx_seq_one_letter_code
_entity_poly.pdbx_strand_id
1 'polypeptide(L)'
;MGTRQTKGCAPGEAPPAAPRKRPAPRDRNDFLTSLVAKSGEKVARGGGSLAPYHHRVGLIQDMLLLAKQGRQEEATELLRHLRQDLGMESTSLDDVLYRYASFRNLVDPITHDLIISLARYIHCPKPEGEALGALEKLCRQLTYHLSPHSQWRRHGLVRRKPQACLKAALMGKPPDNTVDLSGIPLSPRELERVAAYLERSAAHVAAVELCFTELTDEMLLRLLPALGALPRLTTLSLNGNRLTKAVLRDLTEALKDPARFPSVTWIDLGNNVDIFSLPQPFLVGLKRRCPKQGNLPTILEFGEGQPGEHEGQDGAVESREEPQG
;
A
#
# COMPACT_ATOMS: atom_id res chain seq x y z
N MET A 1 66.56 -21.03 -7.98
CA MET A 1 67.12 -21.50 -9.27
C MET A 1 66.52 -20.65 -10.38
N GLY A 2 67.31 -20.23 -11.39
CA GLY A 2 66.86 -19.21 -12.36
C GLY A 2 67.51 -19.34 -13.75
N THR A 3 67.30 -18.29 -14.57
CA THR A 3 67.59 -18.21 -16.04
C THR A 3 66.62 -19.05 -16.89
N ARG A 4 65.96 -18.52 -17.92
CA ARG A 4 66.57 -17.95 -19.15
C ARG A 4 65.75 -16.86 -19.86
N GLN A 5 66.53 -15.97 -20.49
CA GLN A 5 66.20 -15.04 -21.59
C GLN A 5 67.09 -15.42 -22.81
N THR A 6 66.97 -14.93 -24.05
CA THR A 6 66.03 -14.06 -24.80
C THR A 6 66.26 -14.29 -26.32
N LYS A 7 65.27 -14.02 -27.18
CA LYS A 7 65.36 -13.66 -28.63
C LYS A 7 63.93 -13.46 -29.18
N GLY A 8 63.61 -12.54 -30.09
CA GLY A 8 64.36 -11.48 -30.79
C GLY A 8 63.40 -10.46 -31.46
N CYS A 9 63.93 -9.48 -32.19
CA CYS A 9 63.22 -8.24 -32.60
C CYS A 9 62.23 -8.33 -33.79
N ALA A 10 61.45 -7.25 -33.98
CA ALA A 10 60.47 -6.98 -35.07
C ALA A 10 61.12 -6.10 -36.20
N PRO A 11 60.42 -5.37 -37.12
CA PRO A 11 58.98 -5.29 -37.48
C PRO A 11 58.67 -5.31 -39.01
N GLY A 12 57.40 -5.17 -39.42
CA GLY A 12 57.03 -4.93 -40.83
C GLY A 12 55.53 -4.67 -41.09
N GLU A 13 55.22 -3.43 -41.51
CA GLU A 13 54.05 -2.89 -42.26
C GLU A 13 52.58 -3.21 -41.89
N ALA A 14 51.71 -2.21 -42.09
CA ALA A 14 50.25 -2.27 -41.93
C ALA A 14 49.56 -1.67 -43.17
N PRO A 15 48.38 -2.18 -43.58
CA PRO A 15 47.20 -1.31 -43.72
C PRO A 15 45.86 -2.07 -43.46
N PRO A 16 44.67 -1.46 -43.68
CA PRO A 16 44.17 -0.18 -43.18
C PRO A 16 42.91 -0.35 -42.30
N ALA A 17 42.44 0.72 -41.64
CA ALA A 17 41.32 0.66 -40.70
C ALA A 17 39.92 0.68 -41.36
N ALA A 18 38.99 -0.12 -40.82
CA ALA A 18 37.55 -0.09 -41.12
C ALA A 18 36.75 0.56 -39.95
N PRO A 19 35.57 1.18 -40.21
CA PRO A 19 35.01 2.18 -39.29
C PRO A 19 34.29 1.60 -38.07
N ARG A 20 34.54 2.20 -36.90
CA ARG A 20 33.81 1.95 -35.65
C ARG A 20 32.35 2.44 -35.75
N LYS A 21 31.39 1.53 -35.91
CA LYS A 21 29.97 1.83 -35.69
C LYS A 21 29.71 2.08 -34.20
N ARG A 22 29.21 3.27 -33.86
CA ARG A 22 28.67 3.57 -32.52
C ARG A 22 27.41 2.73 -32.30
N PRO A 23 27.19 2.09 -31.13
CA PRO A 23 25.90 1.50 -30.81
C PRO A 23 24.87 2.61 -30.62
N ALA A 24 23.70 2.45 -31.25
CA ALA A 24 22.55 3.34 -31.06
C ALA A 24 22.01 3.25 -29.62
N PRO A 25 21.35 4.30 -29.09
CA PRO A 25 20.70 4.22 -27.79
C PRO A 25 19.61 3.15 -27.82
N ARG A 26 19.61 2.25 -26.82
CA ARG A 26 18.53 1.27 -26.67
C ARG A 26 17.26 1.99 -26.26
N ASP A 27 16.21 1.85 -27.06
CA ASP A 27 14.88 2.34 -26.72
C ASP A 27 14.38 1.70 -25.41
N ARG A 28 13.81 2.55 -24.57
CA ARG A 28 13.45 2.21 -23.19
C ARG A 28 12.00 1.69 -23.09
N ASN A 29 11.52 1.00 -24.14
CA ASN A 29 10.10 0.65 -24.29
C ASN A 29 9.81 -0.87 -24.38
N ASP A 30 10.82 -1.72 -24.57
CA ASP A 30 10.64 -3.17 -24.78
C ASP A 30 10.35 -3.99 -23.50
N PHE A 31 10.27 -3.34 -22.33
CA PHE A 31 10.03 -4.02 -21.05
C PHE A 31 8.54 -4.28 -20.75
N LEU A 32 7.61 -3.59 -21.43
CA LEU A 32 6.17 -3.73 -21.18
C LEU A 32 5.48 -4.69 -22.16
N THR A 33 6.09 -4.98 -23.31
CA THR A 33 5.52 -5.82 -24.37
C THR A 33 5.64 -7.33 -24.13
N SER A 34 6.41 -7.79 -23.14
CA SER A 34 6.59 -9.24 -22.87
C SER A 34 5.45 -9.89 -22.09
N LEU A 35 4.49 -9.11 -21.56
CA LEU A 35 3.33 -9.62 -20.81
C LEU A 35 2.15 -10.04 -21.71
N VAL A 36 2.16 -9.70 -23.00
CA VAL A 36 1.06 -10.01 -23.94
C VAL A 36 1.39 -11.22 -24.82
N ALA A 37 1.78 -12.34 -24.20
CA ALA A 37 1.97 -13.62 -24.92
C ALA A 37 1.95 -14.87 -24.00
N LYS A 38 0.80 -15.21 -23.42
CA LYS A 38 0.31 -16.59 -23.17
C LYS A 38 -1.00 -16.60 -22.36
N SER A 39 -2.13 -16.45 -23.05
CA SER A 39 -3.36 -17.13 -22.61
C SER A 39 -3.32 -18.55 -23.19
N GLY A 40 -3.52 -19.56 -22.35
CA GLY A 40 -3.38 -20.98 -22.74
C GLY A 40 -3.26 -21.89 -21.52
N GLU A 41 -4.30 -22.68 -21.30
CA GLU A 41 -4.54 -23.54 -20.13
C GLU A 41 -3.31 -24.33 -19.63
N LYS A 42 -3.00 -24.18 -18.33
CA LYS A 42 -2.50 -25.27 -17.48
C LYS A 42 -3.00 -25.11 -16.04
N VAL A 43 -3.99 -25.92 -15.67
CA VAL A 43 -4.27 -26.21 -14.25
C VAL A 43 -3.10 -27.05 -13.72
N ALA A 44 -2.21 -26.42 -12.96
CA ALA A 44 -1.08 -27.07 -12.30
C ALA A 44 -0.99 -26.61 -10.83
N ARG A 45 -1.03 -27.57 -9.91
CA ARG A 45 -0.98 -27.31 -8.46
C ARG A 45 0.36 -26.68 -8.06
N GLY A 46 0.31 -25.62 -7.24
CA GLY A 46 1.50 -25.02 -6.63
C GLY A 46 2.09 -23.80 -7.35
N GLY A 47 1.28 -22.97 -8.02
CA GLY A 47 1.68 -21.69 -8.60
C GLY A 47 1.16 -20.50 -7.78
N GLY A 48 2.04 -19.58 -7.38
CA GLY A 48 1.66 -18.39 -6.61
C GLY A 48 0.80 -17.43 -7.45
N SER A 49 -0.45 -17.23 -7.03
CA SER A 49 -1.28 -16.14 -7.56
C SER A 49 -0.60 -14.79 -7.32
N LEU A 50 -0.71 -13.85 -8.26
CA LEU A 50 -0.13 -12.51 -8.09
C LEU A 50 -0.71 -11.81 -6.84
N ALA A 51 0.06 -10.88 -6.25
CA ALA A 51 -0.45 -10.06 -5.15
C ALA A 51 -1.71 -9.27 -5.58
N PRO A 52 -2.69 -9.00 -4.69
CA PRO A 52 -4.00 -8.46 -5.08
C PRO A 52 -3.93 -7.19 -5.94
N TYR A 53 -3.00 -6.28 -5.65
CA TYR A 53 -2.83 -5.07 -6.44
C TYR A 53 -2.48 -5.34 -7.91
N HIS A 54 -1.70 -6.37 -8.24
CA HIS A 54 -1.39 -6.69 -9.64
C HIS A 54 -2.64 -7.11 -10.41
N HIS A 55 -3.52 -7.90 -9.78
CA HIS A 55 -4.79 -8.31 -10.37
C HIS A 55 -5.68 -7.08 -10.64
N ARG A 56 -5.85 -6.21 -9.62
CA ARG A 56 -6.62 -4.97 -9.72
C ARG A 56 -6.09 -4.03 -10.81
N VAL A 57 -4.77 -3.86 -10.90
CA VAL A 57 -4.13 -3.02 -11.92
C VAL A 57 -4.35 -3.60 -13.32
N GLY A 58 -4.31 -4.93 -13.49
CA GLY A 58 -4.70 -5.59 -14.74
C GLY A 58 -6.15 -5.26 -15.14
N LEU A 59 -7.10 -5.50 -14.23
CA LEU A 59 -8.52 -5.17 -14.44
C LEU A 59 -8.73 -3.71 -14.86
N ILE A 60 -8.03 -2.76 -14.21
CA ILE A 60 -8.14 -1.32 -14.53
C ILE A 60 -7.57 -0.99 -15.92
N GLN A 61 -6.47 -1.62 -16.31
CA GLN A 61 -5.85 -1.41 -17.62
C GLN A 61 -6.72 -1.99 -18.75
N ASP A 62 -7.23 -3.20 -18.57
CA ASP A 62 -8.10 -3.87 -19.53
C ASP A 62 -9.46 -3.14 -19.66
N MET A 63 -10.02 -2.67 -18.54
CA MET A 63 -11.25 -1.88 -18.51
C MET A 63 -11.10 -0.54 -19.24
N LEU A 64 -9.96 0.14 -19.07
CA LEU A 64 -9.63 1.36 -19.83
C LEU A 64 -9.49 1.08 -21.33
N LEU A 65 -8.90 -0.07 -21.71
CA LEU A 65 -8.76 -0.49 -23.10
C LEU A 65 -10.13 -0.80 -23.74
N LEU A 66 -11.01 -1.50 -23.04
CA LEU A 66 -12.37 -1.80 -23.49
C LEU A 66 -13.22 -0.54 -23.64
N ALA A 67 -13.15 0.39 -22.68
CA ALA A 67 -13.81 1.68 -22.77
C ALA A 67 -13.31 2.51 -23.97
N LYS A 68 -12.00 2.47 -24.28
CA LYS A 68 -11.42 3.07 -25.50
C LYS A 68 -11.92 2.43 -26.81
N GLN A 69 -12.35 1.18 -26.76
CA GLN A 69 -12.92 0.43 -27.89
C GLN A 69 -14.46 0.58 -27.99
N GLY A 70 -15.10 1.33 -27.09
CA GLY A 70 -16.57 1.43 -27.00
C GLY A 70 -17.24 0.14 -26.49
N ARG A 71 -16.48 -0.81 -25.94
CA ARG A 71 -16.96 -2.12 -25.46
C ARG A 71 -17.48 -2.01 -24.03
N GLN A 72 -18.56 -1.24 -23.90
CA GLN A 72 -19.10 -0.76 -22.62
C GLN A 72 -19.53 -1.89 -21.68
N GLU A 73 -20.18 -2.93 -22.21
CA GLU A 73 -20.68 -4.08 -21.45
C GLU A 73 -19.52 -4.88 -20.82
N GLU A 74 -18.45 -5.10 -21.57
CA GLU A 74 -17.27 -5.82 -21.07
C GLU A 74 -16.48 -4.99 -20.06
N ALA A 75 -16.36 -3.68 -20.26
CA ALA A 75 -15.80 -2.76 -19.26
C ALA A 75 -16.63 -2.75 -17.97
N THR A 76 -17.96 -2.80 -18.08
CA THR A 76 -18.88 -2.93 -16.95
C THR A 76 -18.67 -4.25 -16.20
N GLU A 77 -18.42 -5.35 -16.91
CA GLU A 77 -18.16 -6.65 -16.30
C GLU A 77 -16.79 -6.70 -15.59
N LEU A 78 -15.73 -6.08 -16.14
CA LEU A 78 -14.47 -5.93 -15.41
C LEU A 78 -14.61 -5.03 -14.18
N LEU A 79 -15.43 -3.98 -14.25
CA LEU A 79 -15.76 -3.16 -13.08
C LEU A 79 -16.51 -3.97 -12.02
N ARG A 80 -17.43 -4.86 -12.41
CA ARG A 80 -18.11 -5.78 -11.50
C ARG A 80 -17.10 -6.67 -10.77
N HIS A 81 -16.15 -7.26 -11.48
CA HIS A 81 -15.09 -8.08 -10.88
C HIS A 81 -14.17 -7.28 -9.93
N LEU A 82 -13.75 -6.07 -10.31
CA LEU A 82 -12.95 -5.20 -9.45
C LEU A 82 -13.70 -4.84 -8.16
N ARG A 83 -15.01 -4.61 -8.26
CA ARG A 83 -15.89 -4.36 -7.11
C ARG A 83 -16.05 -5.60 -6.23
N GLN A 84 -16.16 -6.81 -6.78
CA GLN A 84 -16.15 -8.05 -6.00
C GLN A 84 -14.85 -8.21 -5.21
N ASP A 85 -13.71 -8.07 -5.88
CA ASP A 85 -12.36 -8.22 -5.31
C ASP A 85 -12.09 -7.22 -4.15
N LEU A 86 -12.71 -6.02 -4.22
CA LEU A 86 -12.68 -5.00 -3.15
C LEU A 86 -13.74 -5.19 -2.03
N GLY A 87 -14.72 -6.09 -2.19
CA GLY A 87 -15.79 -6.32 -1.21
C GLY A 87 -17.01 -5.39 -1.34
N MET A 88 -17.20 -4.80 -2.51
CA MET A 88 -18.32 -3.91 -2.84
C MET A 88 -19.53 -4.66 -3.45
N GLU A 89 -19.69 -5.95 -3.13
CA GLU A 89 -20.73 -6.82 -3.72
C GLU A 89 -22.14 -6.50 -3.24
N SER A 90 -22.28 -6.28 -1.93
CA SER A 90 -23.57 -6.04 -1.26
C SER A 90 -24.08 -4.61 -1.44
N THR A 91 -23.31 -3.75 -2.10
CA THR A 91 -23.75 -2.42 -2.49
C THR A 91 -24.23 -2.52 -3.94
N SER A 92 -25.52 -2.32 -4.22
CA SER A 92 -25.93 -2.27 -5.63
C SER A 92 -25.23 -1.08 -6.29
N LEU A 93 -24.96 -1.19 -7.60
CA LEU A 93 -24.35 -0.08 -8.34
C LEU A 93 -25.23 1.19 -8.21
N ASP A 94 -26.55 1.02 -8.22
CA ASP A 94 -27.52 2.10 -8.05
C ASP A 94 -27.51 2.67 -6.63
N ASP A 95 -27.39 1.86 -5.57
CA ASP A 95 -27.25 2.38 -4.20
C ASP A 95 -25.98 3.24 -4.06
N VAL A 96 -24.88 2.82 -4.70
CA VAL A 96 -23.61 3.57 -4.75
C VAL A 96 -23.75 4.86 -5.57
N LEU A 97 -24.44 4.83 -6.70
CA LEU A 97 -24.56 5.97 -7.62
C LEU A 97 -25.62 7.00 -7.20
N TYR A 98 -26.74 6.54 -6.62
CA TYR A 98 -27.94 7.35 -6.33
C TYR A 98 -28.22 7.60 -4.84
N ARG A 99 -27.71 6.78 -3.90
CA ARG A 99 -28.31 6.74 -2.55
C ARG A 99 -27.35 6.83 -1.34
N TYR A 100 -26.04 6.61 -1.48
CA TYR A 100 -25.13 6.51 -0.32
C TYR A 100 -23.88 7.39 -0.38
N ALA A 101 -24.00 8.61 0.15
CA ALA A 101 -22.86 9.45 0.59
C ALA A 101 -22.46 9.22 2.07
N SER A 102 -22.85 8.07 2.65
CA SER A 102 -22.93 7.91 4.11
C SER A 102 -22.57 6.51 4.62
N PHE A 103 -21.70 5.77 3.91
CA PHE A 103 -20.97 4.66 4.52
C PHE A 103 -20.04 5.19 5.61
N ARG A 104 -20.54 5.36 6.83
CA ARG A 104 -19.81 5.90 8.00
C ARG A 104 -18.59 5.07 8.42
N ASN A 105 -18.45 3.88 7.87
CA ASN A 105 -17.48 2.85 8.27
C ASN A 105 -16.64 2.35 7.07
N LEU A 106 -16.48 3.14 5.99
CA LEU A 106 -15.59 2.78 4.89
C LEU A 106 -14.16 2.54 5.38
N VAL A 107 -13.50 1.55 4.78
CA VAL A 107 -12.08 1.27 5.04
C VAL A 107 -11.20 2.19 4.20
N ASP A 108 -11.60 2.48 2.96
CA ASP A 108 -10.92 3.40 2.05
C ASP A 108 -11.94 4.27 1.29
N PRO A 109 -12.24 5.49 1.79
CA PRO A 109 -13.13 6.44 1.12
C PRO A 109 -12.62 6.92 -0.25
N ILE A 110 -11.30 7.00 -0.45
CA ILE A 110 -10.72 7.55 -1.68
C ILE A 110 -10.86 6.54 -2.82
N THR A 111 -10.53 5.27 -2.56
CA THR A 111 -10.81 4.17 -3.50
C THR A 111 -12.30 4.09 -3.80
N HIS A 112 -13.18 4.31 -2.82
CA HIS A 112 -14.63 4.35 -3.06
C HIS A 112 -15.00 5.41 -4.10
N ASP A 113 -14.67 6.69 -3.86
CA ASP A 113 -15.02 7.81 -4.74
C ASP A 113 -14.46 7.66 -6.17
N LEU A 114 -13.26 7.09 -6.28
CA LEU A 114 -12.65 6.74 -7.56
C LEU A 114 -13.45 5.64 -8.28
N ILE A 115 -13.90 4.59 -7.58
CA ILE A 115 -14.76 3.54 -8.16
C ILE A 115 -16.15 4.08 -8.56
N ILE A 116 -16.77 4.97 -7.76
CA ILE A 116 -18.03 5.64 -8.16
C ILE A 116 -17.82 6.43 -9.45
N SER A 117 -16.73 7.20 -9.50
CA SER A 117 -16.45 8.06 -10.64
C SER A 117 -16.11 7.24 -11.90
N LEU A 118 -15.40 6.10 -11.76
CA LEU A 118 -15.16 5.12 -12.81
C LEU A 118 -16.47 4.56 -13.38
N ALA A 119 -17.37 4.15 -12.48
CA ALA A 119 -18.69 3.65 -12.84
C ALA A 119 -19.50 4.69 -13.64
N ARG A 120 -19.46 5.98 -13.28
CA ARG A 120 -20.18 7.02 -14.04
C ARG A 120 -19.67 7.16 -15.47
N TYR A 121 -18.35 7.11 -15.69
CA TYR A 121 -17.78 7.14 -17.04
C TYR A 121 -18.11 5.89 -17.87
N ILE A 122 -18.21 4.72 -17.23
CA ILE A 122 -18.52 3.45 -17.90
C ILE A 122 -20.02 3.31 -18.22
N HIS A 123 -20.95 3.74 -17.36
CA HIS A 123 -22.38 3.60 -17.67
C HIS A 123 -22.96 4.78 -18.45
N CYS A 124 -22.36 5.97 -18.37
CA CYS A 124 -22.82 7.18 -19.04
C CYS A 124 -21.70 7.80 -19.90
N PRO A 125 -21.26 7.13 -20.99
CA PRO A 125 -20.24 7.68 -21.89
C PRO A 125 -20.70 9.01 -22.49
N LYS A 126 -19.85 10.03 -22.37
CA LYS A 126 -20.03 11.33 -23.04
C LYS A 126 -19.30 11.31 -24.40
N PRO A 127 -19.79 12.06 -25.41
CA PRO A 127 -19.08 12.23 -26.68
C PRO A 127 -17.67 12.82 -26.51
N GLU A 128 -16.84 12.64 -27.54
CA GLU A 128 -15.39 12.41 -27.43
C GLU A 128 -14.50 13.56 -26.92
N GLY A 129 -13.26 13.20 -26.57
CA GLY A 129 -12.18 14.12 -26.20
C GLY A 129 -11.92 14.15 -24.70
N GLU A 130 -12.47 15.14 -24.00
CA GLU A 130 -12.19 15.42 -22.60
C GLU A 130 -12.60 14.28 -21.65
N ALA A 131 -13.73 13.62 -21.95
CA ALA A 131 -14.25 12.51 -21.14
C ALA A 131 -13.28 11.32 -21.08
N LEU A 132 -12.61 11.00 -22.20
CA LEU A 132 -11.63 9.93 -22.23
C LEU A 132 -10.35 10.30 -21.48
N GLY A 133 -9.88 11.54 -21.63
CA GLY A 133 -8.74 12.05 -20.86
C GLY A 133 -8.99 12.07 -19.35
N ALA A 134 -10.23 12.31 -18.92
CA ALA A 134 -10.66 12.21 -17.53
C ALA A 134 -10.70 10.75 -17.04
N LEU A 135 -11.24 9.82 -17.83
CA LEU A 135 -11.23 8.39 -17.53
C LEU A 135 -9.79 7.86 -17.36
N GLU A 136 -8.85 8.26 -18.23
CA GLU A 136 -7.44 7.88 -18.04
C GLU A 136 -6.82 8.45 -16.75
N LYS A 137 -7.10 9.72 -16.40
CA LYS A 137 -6.63 10.32 -15.15
C LYS A 137 -7.14 9.52 -13.95
N LEU A 138 -8.42 9.16 -13.98
CA LEU A 138 -9.04 8.36 -12.94
C LEU A 138 -8.42 6.96 -12.84
N CYS A 139 -8.24 6.25 -13.96
CA CYS A 139 -7.58 4.94 -13.95
C CYS A 139 -6.15 5.01 -13.41
N ARG A 140 -5.42 6.11 -13.68
CA ARG A 140 -4.09 6.37 -13.08
C ARG A 140 -4.18 6.62 -11.57
N GLN A 141 -5.15 7.40 -11.10
CA GLN A 141 -5.37 7.64 -9.66
C GLN A 141 -5.74 6.35 -8.92
N LEU A 142 -6.67 5.56 -9.46
CA LEU A 142 -7.08 4.29 -8.87
C LEU A 142 -5.93 3.26 -8.88
N THR A 143 -5.16 3.19 -9.98
CA THR A 143 -3.91 2.40 -10.04
C THR A 143 -2.92 2.81 -8.95
N TYR A 144 -2.78 4.11 -8.68
CA TYR A 144 -1.89 4.63 -7.64
C TYR A 144 -2.36 4.25 -6.23
N HIS A 145 -3.64 4.46 -5.91
CA HIS A 145 -4.21 4.12 -4.59
C HIS A 145 -4.14 2.62 -4.27
N LEU A 146 -4.38 1.77 -5.26
CA LEU A 146 -4.39 0.32 -5.05
C LEU A 146 -2.98 -0.31 -5.07
N SER A 147 -1.91 0.43 -5.39
CA SER A 147 -0.55 -0.09 -5.58
C SER A 147 0.47 0.41 -4.54
N PRO A 148 1.58 -0.32 -4.30
CA PRO A 148 2.70 0.20 -3.52
C PRO A 148 3.36 1.43 -4.19
N HIS A 149 3.19 2.62 -3.60
CA HIS A 149 3.77 3.87 -4.11
C HIS A 149 5.26 4.04 -3.73
N SER A 150 5.88 5.12 -4.24
CA SER A 150 7.34 5.29 -4.26
C SER A 150 8.00 5.43 -2.88
N GLN A 151 7.24 5.71 -1.82
CA GLN A 151 7.75 5.77 -0.44
C GLN A 151 7.98 4.35 0.08
N TRP A 152 6.99 3.45 0.01
CA TRP A 152 7.19 2.03 0.34
C TRP A 152 8.26 1.35 -0.55
N ARG A 153 8.39 1.74 -1.83
CA ARG A 153 9.51 1.23 -2.66
C ARG A 153 10.89 1.72 -2.20
N ARG A 154 11.00 2.88 -1.54
CA ARG A 154 12.29 3.44 -1.08
C ARG A 154 12.92 2.63 0.05
N HIS A 155 12.14 1.88 0.84
CA HIS A 155 12.64 1.06 1.95
C HIS A 155 13.22 -0.32 1.54
N GLY A 156 13.37 -0.60 0.23
CA GLY A 156 14.45 -1.52 -0.23
C GLY A 156 14.12 -2.62 -1.23
N LEU A 157 13.01 -2.53 -1.99
CA LEU A 157 12.42 -3.70 -2.67
C LEU A 157 12.72 -3.91 -4.16
N VAL A 158 13.47 -3.04 -4.83
CA VAL A 158 13.75 -3.19 -6.28
C VAL A 158 15.14 -3.77 -6.58
N ARG A 159 15.99 -4.03 -5.58
CA ARG A 159 17.39 -4.50 -5.79
C ARG A 159 17.95 -5.52 -4.78
N ARG A 160 17.24 -5.94 -3.73
CA ARG A 160 17.74 -6.90 -2.73
C ARG A 160 16.79 -8.09 -2.58
N LYS A 161 17.33 -9.24 -2.15
CA LYS A 161 16.53 -10.45 -1.85
C LYS A 161 15.63 -10.18 -0.64
N PRO A 162 14.31 -10.47 -0.68
CA PRO A 162 13.37 -10.16 0.42
C PRO A 162 13.84 -10.64 1.79
N GLN A 163 14.39 -11.84 1.88
CA GLN A 163 14.94 -12.42 3.12
C GLN A 163 16.08 -11.60 3.74
N ALA A 164 16.88 -10.92 2.92
CA ALA A 164 17.95 -10.05 3.41
C ALA A 164 17.42 -8.71 3.92
N CYS A 165 16.36 -8.18 3.29
CA CYS A 165 15.65 -6.99 3.77
C CYS A 165 14.95 -7.29 5.11
N LEU A 166 14.21 -8.40 5.19
CA LEU A 166 13.57 -8.85 6.43
C LEU A 166 14.60 -9.06 7.55
N LYS A 167 15.72 -9.74 7.27
CA LYS A 167 16.78 -9.93 8.28
C LYS A 167 17.32 -8.58 8.78
N ALA A 168 17.51 -7.60 7.90
CA ALA A 168 17.99 -6.28 8.29
C ALA A 168 16.95 -5.49 9.12
N ALA A 169 15.67 -5.53 8.74
CA ALA A 169 14.59 -4.87 9.48
C ALA A 169 14.35 -5.49 10.88
N LEU A 170 14.57 -6.81 11.02
CA LEU A 170 14.47 -7.51 12.31
C LEU A 170 15.79 -7.51 13.12
N MET A 171 16.79 -6.69 12.76
CA MET A 171 18.03 -6.54 13.51
C MET A 171 18.02 -5.27 14.39
N GLY A 172 18.38 -5.43 15.66
CA GLY A 172 18.44 -4.32 16.62
C GLY A 172 17.07 -3.95 17.22
N LYS A 173 16.95 -2.69 17.65
CA LYS A 173 15.69 -2.09 18.10
C LYS A 173 14.97 -1.42 16.92
N PRO A 174 13.62 -1.29 16.94
CA PRO A 174 12.89 -0.59 15.88
C PRO A 174 13.33 0.89 15.81
N PRO A 175 13.71 1.41 14.63
CA PRO A 175 13.93 2.85 14.45
C PRO A 175 12.63 3.60 14.69
N ASP A 176 12.70 4.75 15.37
CA ASP A 176 11.56 5.63 15.66
C ASP A 176 10.32 4.93 16.25
N ASN A 177 10.53 3.82 16.97
CA ASN A 177 9.48 2.96 17.53
C ASN A 177 8.58 2.26 16.48
N THR A 178 8.99 2.24 15.21
CA THR A 178 8.23 1.68 14.09
C THR A 178 8.86 0.38 13.57
N VAL A 179 8.03 -0.62 13.28
CA VAL A 179 8.41 -1.86 12.59
C VAL A 179 7.80 -1.86 11.21
N ASP A 180 8.54 -1.30 10.24
CA ASP A 180 8.14 -1.31 8.83
C ASP A 180 8.74 -2.52 8.10
N LEU A 181 7.85 -3.39 7.60
CA LEU A 181 8.16 -4.53 6.73
C LEU A 181 7.43 -4.41 5.39
N SER A 182 6.90 -3.23 5.05
CA SER A 182 5.98 -3.02 3.93
C SER A 182 6.59 -3.44 2.59
N GLY A 183 5.79 -4.15 1.79
CA GLY A 183 6.13 -4.68 0.49
C GLY A 183 7.09 -5.89 0.51
N ILE A 184 7.53 -6.36 1.68
CA ILE A 184 8.32 -7.61 1.80
C ILE A 184 7.32 -8.78 1.89
N PRO A 185 7.24 -9.68 0.89
CA PRO A 185 6.35 -10.84 0.98
C PRO A 185 6.80 -11.75 2.12
N LEU A 186 5.91 -12.03 3.07
CA LEU A 186 6.21 -12.84 4.25
C LEU A 186 5.74 -14.29 4.03
N SER A 187 6.59 -15.26 4.33
CA SER A 187 6.17 -16.66 4.46
C SER A 187 5.74 -17.00 5.90
N PRO A 188 4.94 -18.06 6.13
CA PRO A 188 4.57 -18.49 7.48
C PRO A 188 5.77 -18.79 8.40
N ARG A 189 6.94 -19.16 7.85
CA ARG A 189 8.18 -19.38 8.63
C ARG A 189 8.87 -18.09 9.04
N GLU A 190 8.68 -17.03 8.26
CA GLU A 190 9.22 -15.70 8.55
C GLU A 190 8.36 -14.97 9.56
N LEU A 191 7.05 -15.23 9.54
CA LEU A 191 6.10 -14.71 10.51
C LEU A 191 6.46 -15.07 11.96
N GLU A 192 6.90 -16.30 12.23
CA GLU A 192 7.39 -16.72 13.56
C GLU A 192 8.57 -15.85 14.04
N ARG A 193 9.43 -15.40 13.11
CA ARG A 193 10.56 -14.51 13.41
C ARG A 193 10.09 -13.07 13.66
N VAL A 194 9.03 -12.63 12.97
CA VAL A 194 8.40 -11.33 13.22
C VAL A 194 7.73 -11.33 14.59
N ALA A 195 6.96 -12.37 14.94
CA ALA A 195 6.36 -12.52 16.26
C ALA A 195 7.41 -12.46 17.38
N ALA A 196 8.45 -13.31 17.31
CA ALA A 196 9.55 -13.32 18.28
C ALA A 196 10.39 -12.01 18.27
N TYR A 197 10.33 -11.20 17.21
CA TYR A 197 10.92 -9.86 17.20
C TYR A 197 10.03 -8.86 17.95
N LEU A 198 8.72 -8.85 17.66
CA LEU A 198 7.75 -7.98 18.30
C LEU A 198 7.71 -8.19 19.82
N GLU A 199 7.71 -9.44 20.28
CA GLU A 199 7.75 -9.80 21.70
C GLU A 199 9.00 -9.24 22.42
N ARG A 200 10.19 -9.44 21.84
CA ARG A 200 11.45 -8.92 22.40
C ARG A 200 11.50 -7.39 22.39
N SER A 201 10.89 -6.76 21.39
CA SER A 201 10.89 -5.31 21.20
C SER A 201 9.70 -4.61 21.86
N ALA A 202 8.79 -5.34 22.52
CA ALA A 202 7.42 -4.91 22.84
C ALA A 202 7.32 -3.56 23.55
N ALA A 203 8.20 -3.28 24.52
CA ALA A 203 8.23 -2.02 25.27
C ALA A 203 8.56 -0.77 24.41
N HIS A 204 9.02 -0.95 23.17
CA HIS A 204 9.42 0.12 22.25
C HIS A 204 8.51 0.24 21.03
N VAL A 205 7.77 -0.81 20.62
CA VAL A 205 6.98 -0.76 19.37
C VAL A 205 5.71 0.08 19.58
N ALA A 206 5.61 1.19 18.83
CA ALA A 206 4.45 2.07 18.77
C ALA A 206 3.68 1.93 17.44
N ALA A 207 4.37 1.64 16.34
CA ALA A 207 3.77 1.44 15.03
C ALA A 207 4.27 0.13 14.38
N VAL A 208 3.38 -0.56 13.66
CA VAL A 208 3.73 -1.74 12.85
C VAL A 208 3.13 -1.57 11.45
N GLU A 209 3.98 -1.59 10.43
CA GLU A 209 3.57 -1.52 9.02
C GLU A 209 3.87 -2.84 8.30
N LEU A 210 2.80 -3.49 7.85
CA LEU A 210 2.80 -4.77 7.15
C LEU A 210 2.09 -4.63 5.80
N CYS A 211 2.11 -3.43 5.21
CA CYS A 211 1.40 -3.13 3.97
C CYS A 211 1.96 -3.96 2.80
N PHE A 212 1.12 -4.57 1.96
CA PHE A 212 1.54 -5.35 0.79
C PHE A 212 2.56 -6.49 1.09
N THR A 213 2.43 -7.15 2.24
CA THR A 213 3.31 -8.25 2.68
C THR A 213 2.76 -9.65 2.31
N GLU A 214 1.67 -9.69 1.54
CA GLU A 214 0.91 -10.90 1.15
C GLU A 214 0.29 -11.69 2.31
N LEU A 215 0.07 -11.06 3.47
CA LEU A 215 -0.58 -11.70 4.62
C LEU A 215 -1.97 -12.25 4.25
N THR A 216 -2.21 -13.52 4.57
CA THR A 216 -3.54 -14.15 4.59
C THR A 216 -4.15 -14.08 5.99
N ASP A 217 -5.44 -14.40 6.11
CA ASP A 217 -6.14 -14.45 7.40
C ASP A 217 -5.43 -15.38 8.39
N GLU A 218 -5.04 -16.59 7.97
CA GLU A 218 -4.35 -17.57 8.82
C GLU A 218 -2.97 -17.08 9.29
N MET A 219 -2.31 -16.24 8.48
CA MET A 219 -1.05 -15.62 8.88
C MET A 219 -1.30 -14.50 9.88
N LEU A 220 -2.25 -13.60 9.63
CA LEU A 220 -2.56 -12.54 10.60
C LEU A 220 -2.99 -13.14 11.95
N LEU A 221 -3.84 -14.18 11.96
CA LEU A 221 -4.26 -14.87 13.17
C LEU A 221 -3.09 -15.42 14.02
N ARG A 222 -2.00 -15.90 13.40
CA ARG A 222 -0.79 -16.31 14.12
C ARG A 222 0.01 -15.16 14.70
N LEU A 223 -0.05 -13.98 14.08
CA LEU A 223 0.65 -12.78 14.53
C LEU A 223 -0.14 -11.99 15.59
N LEU A 224 -1.47 -12.18 15.66
CA LEU A 224 -2.36 -11.49 16.60
C LEU A 224 -2.05 -11.66 18.11
N PRO A 225 -1.45 -12.75 18.61
CA PRO A 225 -0.98 -12.80 20.00
C PRO A 225 0.16 -11.82 20.24
N ALA A 226 1.21 -11.84 19.40
CA ALA A 226 2.36 -10.96 19.51
C ALA A 226 1.99 -9.48 19.32
N LEU A 227 1.17 -9.15 18.31
CA LEU A 227 0.65 -7.79 18.09
C LEU A 227 -0.24 -7.31 19.24
N GLY A 228 -1.15 -8.17 19.73
CA GLY A 228 -2.08 -7.83 20.80
C GLY A 228 -1.37 -7.58 22.14
N ALA A 229 -0.22 -8.20 22.36
CA ALA A 229 0.60 -8.03 23.57
C ALA A 229 1.47 -6.76 23.57
N LEU A 230 1.51 -5.98 22.48
CA LEU A 230 2.33 -4.77 22.39
C LEU A 230 1.73 -3.63 23.25
N PRO A 231 2.39 -3.21 24.36
CA PRO A 231 1.81 -2.28 25.32
C PRO A 231 1.70 -0.83 24.82
N ARG A 232 2.41 -0.48 23.74
CA ARG A 232 2.50 0.89 23.20
C ARG A 232 2.02 1.01 21.75
N LEU A 233 1.56 -0.08 21.13
CA LEU A 233 1.09 -0.05 19.75
C LEU A 233 -0.13 0.87 19.64
N THR A 234 0.00 1.93 18.85
CA THR A 234 -1.08 2.86 18.52
C THR A 234 -1.60 2.66 17.11
N THR A 235 -0.71 2.37 16.16
CA THR A 235 -1.01 2.20 14.73
C THR A 235 -0.58 0.82 14.21
N LEU A 236 -1.48 0.17 13.47
CA LEU A 236 -1.22 -1.10 12.78
C LEU A 236 -1.68 -1.01 11.32
N SER A 237 -0.75 -1.01 10.37
CA SER A 237 -1.06 -0.89 8.96
C SER A 237 -1.02 -2.25 8.26
N LEU A 238 -2.16 -2.72 7.79
CA LEU A 238 -2.37 -4.02 7.12
C LEU A 238 -2.83 -3.85 5.67
N ASN A 239 -2.63 -2.67 5.09
CA ASN A 239 -3.11 -2.28 3.76
C ASN A 239 -2.61 -3.24 2.65
N GLY A 240 -3.41 -3.51 1.62
CA GLY A 240 -2.91 -4.15 0.39
C GLY A 240 -2.57 -5.65 0.51
N ASN A 241 -3.08 -6.34 1.53
CA ASN A 241 -2.83 -7.76 1.78
C ASN A 241 -3.95 -8.67 1.25
N ARG A 242 -3.84 -9.98 1.51
CA ARG A 242 -4.81 -11.03 1.14
C ARG A 242 -5.78 -11.32 2.30
N LEU A 243 -6.03 -10.35 3.18
CA LEU A 243 -6.97 -10.49 4.29
C LEU A 243 -8.40 -10.42 3.77
N THR A 244 -9.33 -11.14 4.41
CA THR A 244 -10.76 -11.14 4.06
C THR A 244 -11.65 -10.66 5.20
N LYS A 245 -12.93 -10.40 4.92
CA LYS A 245 -13.92 -10.07 5.96
C LYS A 245 -14.03 -11.09 7.09
N ALA A 246 -13.54 -12.31 6.92
CA ALA A 246 -13.46 -13.31 7.99
C ALA A 246 -12.61 -12.80 9.18
N VAL A 247 -11.43 -12.21 8.91
CA VAL A 247 -10.52 -11.78 9.98
C VAL A 247 -11.05 -10.59 10.79
N LEU A 248 -12.02 -9.85 10.25
CA LEU A 248 -12.69 -8.75 10.97
C LEU A 248 -13.41 -9.26 12.23
N ARG A 249 -13.94 -10.49 12.22
CA ARG A 249 -14.54 -11.13 13.41
C ARG A 249 -13.48 -11.34 14.48
N ASP A 250 -12.33 -11.90 14.10
CA ASP A 250 -11.29 -12.32 15.04
C ASP A 250 -10.49 -11.13 15.58
N LEU A 251 -10.30 -10.08 14.77
CA LEU A 251 -9.84 -8.76 15.20
C LEU A 251 -10.83 -8.10 16.16
N THR A 252 -12.14 -8.16 15.87
CA THR A 252 -13.19 -7.63 16.76
C THR A 252 -13.15 -8.34 18.11
N GLU A 253 -12.99 -9.66 18.12
CA GLU A 253 -12.87 -10.44 19.36
C GLU A 253 -11.61 -10.05 20.15
N ALA A 254 -10.47 -9.89 19.47
CA ALA A 254 -9.23 -9.42 20.09
C ALA A 254 -9.39 -8.03 20.74
N LEU A 255 -10.18 -7.13 20.16
CA LEU A 255 -10.43 -5.79 20.70
C LEU A 255 -11.41 -5.76 21.90
N LYS A 256 -12.16 -6.85 22.15
CA LYS A 256 -13.02 -6.96 23.35
C LYS A 256 -12.21 -7.14 24.63
N ASP A 257 -11.10 -7.87 24.57
CA ASP A 257 -10.19 -8.10 25.68
C ASP A 257 -9.37 -6.82 25.95
N PRO A 258 -9.48 -6.18 27.14
CA PRO A 258 -8.73 -4.97 27.46
C PRO A 258 -7.22 -5.20 27.62
N ALA A 259 -6.77 -6.44 27.88
CA ALA A 259 -5.35 -6.77 27.95
C ALA A 259 -4.71 -6.84 26.56
N ARG A 260 -5.51 -7.02 25.51
CA ARG A 260 -5.06 -7.03 24.12
C ARG A 260 -5.28 -5.66 23.47
N PHE A 261 -4.29 -5.25 22.68
CA PHE A 261 -4.28 -3.95 22.00
C PHE A 261 -4.59 -2.78 22.98
N PRO A 262 -3.83 -2.62 24.08
CA PRO A 262 -4.16 -1.68 25.15
C PRO A 262 -4.14 -0.21 24.73
N SER A 263 -3.42 0.14 23.66
CA SER A 263 -3.28 1.53 23.16
C SER A 263 -3.60 1.71 21.68
N VAL A 264 -4.12 0.68 20.99
CA VAL A 264 -4.32 0.75 19.53
C VAL A 264 -5.52 1.63 19.19
N THR A 265 -5.26 2.72 18.48
CA THR A 265 -6.28 3.70 18.06
C THR A 265 -6.60 3.60 16.57
N TRP A 266 -5.70 3.04 15.77
CA TRP A 266 -5.83 2.93 14.32
C TRP A 266 -5.38 1.56 13.81
N ILE A 267 -6.21 0.95 12.96
CA ILE A 267 -5.84 -0.23 12.17
C ILE A 267 -6.25 0.04 10.72
N ASP A 268 -5.28 0.20 9.82
CA ASP A 268 -5.55 0.34 8.38
C ASP A 268 -5.76 -1.05 7.76
N LEU A 269 -6.95 -1.29 7.22
CA LEU A 269 -7.34 -2.52 6.52
C LEU A 269 -7.63 -2.26 5.03
N GLY A 270 -7.30 -1.08 4.51
CA GLY A 270 -7.61 -0.66 3.14
C GLY A 270 -7.00 -1.58 2.10
N ASN A 271 -7.59 -1.61 0.90
CA ASN A 271 -7.04 -2.35 -0.24
C ASN A 271 -6.80 -3.85 0.06
N ASN A 272 -7.52 -4.45 1.01
CA ASN A 272 -7.53 -5.91 1.23
C ASN A 272 -8.57 -6.62 0.33
N VAL A 273 -8.64 -7.94 0.37
CA VAL A 273 -9.57 -8.74 -0.45
C VAL A 273 -10.93 -8.78 0.24
N ASP A 274 -12.01 -8.35 -0.42
CA ASP A 274 -13.36 -8.43 0.18
C ASP A 274 -13.49 -7.71 1.56
N ILE A 275 -12.76 -6.60 1.75
CA ILE A 275 -12.87 -5.72 2.93
C ILE A 275 -13.14 -4.28 2.48
N PHE A 276 -14.42 -3.91 2.41
CA PHE A 276 -14.86 -2.57 2.00
C PHE A 276 -15.35 -1.69 3.18
N SER A 277 -15.90 -2.30 4.24
CA SER A 277 -16.41 -1.58 5.41
C SER A 277 -16.10 -2.30 6.73
N LEU A 278 -16.02 -1.54 7.83
CA LEU A 278 -15.69 -2.03 9.16
C LEU A 278 -16.97 -2.28 10.02
N PRO A 279 -17.08 -3.43 10.70
CA PRO A 279 -18.18 -3.70 11.63
C PRO A 279 -18.25 -2.67 12.76
N GLN A 280 -19.47 -2.27 13.15
CA GLN A 280 -19.64 -1.32 14.26
C GLN A 280 -18.96 -1.77 15.58
N PRO A 281 -18.98 -3.06 15.99
CA PRO A 281 -18.28 -3.50 17.18
C PRO A 281 -16.75 -3.33 17.11
N PHE A 282 -16.14 -3.46 15.93
CA PHE A 282 -14.71 -3.22 15.70
C PHE A 282 -14.35 -1.76 16.00
N LEU A 283 -15.10 -0.82 15.40
CA LEU A 283 -14.90 0.62 15.59
C LEU A 283 -15.13 1.05 17.05
N VAL A 284 -16.12 0.47 17.73
CA VAL A 284 -16.34 0.68 19.17
C VAL A 284 -15.17 0.12 19.99
N GLY A 285 -14.59 -1.01 19.59
CA GLY A 285 -13.39 -1.59 20.20
C GLY A 285 -12.18 -0.65 20.16
N LEU A 286 -11.88 -0.08 18.97
CA LEU A 286 -10.83 0.94 18.79
C LEU A 286 -11.14 2.22 19.57
N LYS A 287 -12.36 2.75 19.47
CA LYS A 287 -12.75 4.00 20.16
C LYS A 287 -12.62 3.90 21.70
N ARG A 288 -12.71 2.71 22.29
CA ARG A 288 -12.44 2.49 23.73
C ARG A 288 -10.97 2.65 24.12
N ARG A 289 -10.04 2.55 23.17
CA ARG A 289 -8.59 2.74 23.39
C ARG A 289 -8.14 4.19 23.14
N CYS A 290 -8.91 4.97 22.39
CA CYS A 290 -8.65 6.40 22.22
C CYS A 290 -8.75 7.16 23.56
N PRO A 291 -7.82 8.10 23.86
CA PRO A 291 -7.96 9.00 25.00
C PRO A 291 -9.29 9.77 24.95
N LYS A 292 -9.87 10.09 26.11
CA LYS A 292 -11.17 10.81 26.20
C LYS A 292 -11.12 12.31 25.85
N GLN A 293 -10.08 12.77 25.16
CA GLN A 293 -9.90 14.15 24.72
C GLN A 293 -9.62 14.19 23.22
N GLY A 294 -10.55 14.79 22.44
CA GLY A 294 -10.27 15.26 21.08
C GLY A 294 -10.44 14.24 19.94
N ASN A 295 -11.69 13.97 19.54
CA ASN A 295 -12.10 13.41 18.24
C ASN A 295 -11.61 11.99 17.85
N LEU A 296 -12.33 11.41 16.87
CA LEU A 296 -11.85 10.23 16.15
C LEU A 296 -10.64 10.63 15.30
N PRO A 297 -9.62 9.77 15.12
CA PRO A 297 -8.60 10.03 14.12
C PRO A 297 -9.26 10.05 12.75
N THR A 298 -9.35 11.25 12.16
CA THR A 298 -9.43 11.42 10.71
C THR A 298 -8.22 10.74 10.08
N ILE A 299 -8.33 10.41 8.79
CA ILE A 299 -7.18 9.94 8.00
C ILE A 299 -6.00 10.88 8.29
N LEU A 300 -4.83 10.33 8.62
CA LEU A 300 -3.60 11.09 8.77
C LEU A 300 -3.22 11.64 7.40
N GLU A 301 -3.79 12.79 7.06
CA GLU A 301 -3.27 13.66 6.01
C GLU A 301 -1.82 13.97 6.39
N PHE A 302 -0.89 13.38 5.64
CA PHE A 302 0.52 13.78 5.69
C PHE A 302 0.60 15.21 5.15
N GLY A 303 0.40 16.17 6.06
CA GLY A 303 0.44 17.59 5.75
C GLY A 303 1.76 17.93 5.07
N GLU A 304 1.67 18.39 3.84
CA GLU A 304 2.78 19.08 3.18
C GLU A 304 3.18 20.26 4.07
N GLY A 305 4.46 20.34 4.42
CA GLY A 305 4.92 21.28 5.44
C GLY A 305 4.66 22.73 5.04
N GLN A 306 4.05 23.49 5.96
CA GLN A 306 4.04 24.95 5.90
C GLN A 306 4.63 25.56 7.20
N PRO A 307 5.13 26.81 7.13
CA PRO A 307 6.10 27.32 8.08
C PRO A 307 5.46 27.72 9.41
N GLY A 308 6.27 27.85 10.45
CA GLY A 308 5.79 28.17 11.79
C GLY A 308 5.16 29.57 11.89
N GLU A 309 3.96 29.62 12.44
CA GLU A 309 3.35 30.83 12.98
C GLU A 309 3.62 30.85 14.49
N HIS A 310 4.51 31.74 14.94
CA HIS A 310 4.82 31.91 16.36
C HIS A 310 4.98 33.40 16.67
N GLU A 311 3.85 34.12 16.74
CA GLU A 311 3.78 35.48 17.26
C GLU A 311 2.54 35.65 18.15
N GLY A 312 2.61 36.59 19.11
CA GLY A 312 1.40 37.18 19.70
C GLY A 312 1.10 36.87 21.18
N GLN A 313 2.08 36.90 22.08
CA GLN A 313 1.78 37.07 23.51
C GLN A 313 2.89 37.75 24.32
N ASP A 314 3.01 39.08 24.21
CA ASP A 314 3.35 39.92 25.37
C ASP A 314 2.96 41.41 25.13
N GLY A 315 2.81 42.19 26.20
CA GLY A 315 2.73 43.66 26.12
C GLY A 315 1.34 44.31 26.20
N ALA A 316 0.51 43.95 27.18
CA ALA A 316 -0.61 44.80 27.57
C ALA A 316 -0.09 46.03 28.33
N VAL A 317 -0.23 47.22 27.75
CA VAL A 317 0.20 48.49 28.36
C VAL A 317 -0.86 48.95 29.37
N GLU A 318 -0.53 48.88 30.65
CA GLU A 318 -1.37 49.42 31.72
C GLU A 318 -0.68 50.65 32.33
N SER A 319 -1.28 51.82 32.12
CA SER A 319 -0.78 53.10 32.64
C SER A 319 -1.88 53.86 33.36
N ARG A 320 -1.88 53.80 34.71
CA ARG A 320 -2.43 54.87 35.55
C ARG A 320 -1.97 54.86 37.02
N GLU A 321 -1.18 55.90 37.35
CA GLU A 321 -1.24 56.75 38.56
C GLU A 321 -1.28 56.08 39.96
N GLU A 322 -0.11 56.08 40.64
CA GLU A 322 0.22 56.63 41.99
C GLU A 322 -0.79 56.61 43.18
N PRO A 323 -0.36 56.60 44.49
CA PRO A 323 0.80 57.37 44.99
C PRO A 323 1.61 56.86 46.23
N GLN A 324 2.64 57.65 46.57
CA GLN A 324 3.27 57.89 47.90
C GLN A 324 4.13 56.82 48.61
N GLY A 325 5.34 57.24 49.00
CA GLY A 325 6.34 56.50 49.78
C GLY A 325 7.69 57.19 49.76
#